data_AF-A0A3S1DVV9-F1
#
_entry.id   AF-A0A3S1DVV9-F1
#
_cell.length_a   1.000
_cell.length_b   1.000
_cell.length_c   1.000
_cell.angle_alpha   90.00
_cell.angle_beta   90.00
_cell.angle_gamma   90.00
#
_symmetry.space_group_name_H-M   'P 1'
#
loop_
_entity.id
_entity.type
_entity.pdbx_description
1 polymer ?
#
loop_
_entity_poly.entity_id
_entity_poly.type
_entity_poly.pdbx_seq_one_letter_code
_entity_poly.pdbx_strand_id
1 'polypeptide(L)'
;MSRVIKDDEEYARAESAKFKLAAELDKPLSSLTPEERARKLAIYDRTVALMKKYDHGRMVQEFPGLREKYNLLGWEFQEFDTVESEPITDPPAEPEPNTPTEPEKRLEPPQEPKSNKPKPDLSAWF
;
A
#
# COMPACT_ATOMS: atom_id res chain seq x y z
N MET A 1 2.95 3.51 28.37
CA MET A 1 1.85 3.29 27.41
C MET A 1 1.91 4.36 26.33
N SER A 2 2.06 3.99 25.06
CA SER A 2 1.93 4.92 23.93
C SER A 2 0.45 5.30 23.78
N ARG A 3 0.16 6.61 23.71
CA ARG A 3 -1.20 7.11 23.44
C ARG A 3 -1.62 6.66 22.01
N VAL A 4 -2.79 6.05 21.89
CA VAL A 4 -3.43 5.63 20.63
C VAL A 4 -4.62 6.55 20.34
N ILE A 5 -5.03 6.65 19.08
CA ILE A 5 -6.24 7.39 18.67
C ILE A 5 -7.46 6.52 19.00
N LYS A 6 -8.44 7.08 19.70
CA LYS A 6 -9.59 6.31 20.19
C LYS A 6 -10.81 6.40 19.28
N ASP A 7 -11.04 7.57 18.71
CA ASP A 7 -12.26 7.94 18.02
C ASP A 7 -11.97 8.91 16.88
N ASP A 8 -12.98 9.12 16.04
CA ASP A 8 -12.90 9.99 14.87
C ASP A 8 -12.62 11.46 15.27
N GLU A 9 -13.01 11.89 16.47
CA GLU A 9 -12.73 13.25 16.96
C GLU A 9 -11.26 13.45 17.34
N GLU A 10 -10.64 12.46 18.00
CA GLU A 10 -9.20 12.41 18.23
C GLU A 10 -8.44 12.31 16.91
N TYR A 11 -8.96 11.57 15.93
CA TYR A 11 -8.37 11.50 14.58
C TYR A 11 -8.38 12.87 13.90
N ALA A 12 -9.52 13.56 13.85
CA ALA A 12 -9.65 14.89 13.25
C ALA A 12 -8.74 15.92 13.95
N ARG A 13 -8.62 15.84 15.28
CA ARG A 13 -7.67 16.68 16.03
C ARG A 13 -6.23 16.37 15.66
N ALA A 14 -5.84 15.09 15.59
CA ALA A 14 -4.51 14.67 15.18
C ALA A 14 -4.19 15.13 13.75
N GLU A 15 -5.16 15.06 12.84
CA GLU A 15 -5.02 15.56 11.47
C GLU A 15 -4.74 17.06 11.43
N SER A 16 -5.54 17.85 12.16
CA SER A 16 -5.34 19.30 12.23
C SER A 16 -3.97 19.66 12.83
N ALA A 17 -3.51 18.91 13.83
CA ALA A 17 -2.22 19.11 14.47
C ALA A 17 -1.06 18.74 13.54
N LYS A 18 -1.20 17.63 12.79
CA LYS A 18 -0.25 17.20 11.76
C LYS A 18 -0.03 18.32 10.73
N PHE A 19 -1.11 18.92 10.21
CA PHE A 19 -0.99 19.99 9.21
C PHE A 19 -0.35 21.26 9.77
N LYS A 20 -0.67 21.65 11.01
CA LYS A 20 -0.01 22.79 11.67
C LYS A 20 1.49 22.54 11.85
N LEU A 21 1.88 21.35 12.30
CA LEU A 21 3.29 20.98 12.45
C LEU A 21 4.02 20.95 11.11
N ALA A 22 3.41 20.39 10.07
CA ALA A 22 3.98 20.40 8.71
C ALA A 22 4.23 21.84 8.23
N ALA A 23 3.24 22.72 8.39
CA ALA A 23 3.36 24.13 8.01
C ALA A 23 4.43 24.88 8.82
N GLU A 24 4.70 24.50 10.06
CA GLU A 24 5.81 25.06 10.83
C GLU A 24 7.17 24.54 10.39
N LEU A 25 7.26 23.25 10.03
CA LEU A 25 8.49 22.58 9.61
C LEU A 25 8.94 22.97 8.20
N ASP A 26 7.99 23.32 7.33
CA ASP A 26 8.22 23.71 5.93
C ASP A 26 8.59 25.19 5.78
N LYS A 27 8.48 26.00 6.84
CA LYS A 27 8.84 27.43 6.79
C LYS A 27 10.36 27.61 6.57
N PRO A 28 10.78 28.17 5.42
CA PRO A 28 12.20 28.30 5.08
C PRO A 28 12.95 29.29 5.98
N LEU A 29 12.25 30.25 6.60
CA LEU A 29 12.78 31.24 7.54
C LEU A 29 12.37 30.96 8.99
N SER A 30 12.06 29.69 9.33
CA SER A 30 11.73 29.39 10.72
C SER A 30 12.94 29.66 11.62
N SER A 31 12.71 30.31 12.76
CA SER A 31 13.73 30.54 13.79
C SER A 31 14.00 29.28 14.65
N LEU A 32 13.62 28.10 14.16
CA LEU A 32 13.76 26.84 14.88
C LEU A 32 15.22 26.41 14.88
N THR A 33 15.73 26.05 16.05
CA THR A 33 17.01 25.37 16.15
C THR A 33 16.93 23.97 15.53
N PRO A 34 18.07 23.36 15.12
CA PRO A 34 18.08 21.99 14.61
C PRO A 34 17.45 20.98 15.57
N GLU A 35 17.66 21.15 16.88
CA GLU A 35 17.10 20.27 17.91
C GLU A 35 15.58 20.40 18.01
N GLU A 36 15.05 21.62 17.99
CA GLU A 36 13.60 21.85 18.01
C GLU A 36 12.93 21.31 16.75
N ARG A 37 13.59 21.48 15.59
CA ARG A 37 13.12 20.90 14.33
C ARG A 37 13.07 19.38 14.39
N ALA A 38 14.12 18.73 14.92
CA ALA A 38 14.16 17.29 15.10
C ALA A 38 13.05 16.79 16.05
N ARG A 39 12.81 17.50 17.16
CA ARG A 39 11.71 17.17 18.08
C ARG A 39 10.35 17.29 17.41
N LYS A 40 10.12 18.37 16.65
CA LYS A 40 8.85 18.58 15.92
C LYS A 40 8.65 17.53 14.83
N LEU A 41 9.70 17.14 14.12
CA LEU A 41 9.66 16.03 13.16
C LEU A 41 9.29 14.71 13.86
N ALA A 42 9.93 14.38 14.99
CA ALA A 42 9.60 13.17 15.73
C ALA A 42 8.13 13.14 16.20
N ILE A 43 7.57 14.29 16.60
CA ILE A 43 6.14 14.40 16.95
C ILE A 43 5.26 14.21 15.72
N TYR A 44 5.63 14.83 14.59
CA TYR A 44 4.93 14.69 13.32
C TYR A 44 4.89 13.23 12.86
N ASP A 45 6.05 12.57 12.78
CA ASP A 45 6.18 11.18 12.35
C ASP A 45 5.38 10.24 13.24
N ARG A 46 5.46 10.44 14.57
CA ARG A 46 4.68 9.68 15.53
C ARG A 46 3.18 9.88 15.32
N THR A 47 2.74 11.12 15.06
CA THR A 47 1.32 11.43 14.84
C THR A 47 0.81 10.74 13.57
N VAL A 48 1.59 10.80 12.49
CA VAL A 48 1.28 10.11 11.24
C VAL A 48 1.20 8.60 11.43
N ALA A 49 2.14 8.00 12.17
CA ALA A 49 2.12 6.57 12.44
C ALA A 49 0.85 6.13 13.21
N LEU A 50 0.44 6.91 14.20
CA LEU A 50 -0.79 6.64 14.96
C LEU A 50 -2.05 6.78 14.08
N MET A 51 -2.11 7.80 13.23
CA MET A 51 -3.21 7.98 12.27
C MET A 51 -3.30 6.81 11.29
N LYS A 52 -2.17 6.39 10.70
CA LYS A 52 -2.14 5.22 9.80
C LYS A 52 -2.63 3.95 10.49
N LYS A 53 -2.19 3.71 11.73
CA LYS A 53 -2.61 2.55 12.51
C LYS A 53 -4.13 2.55 12.78
N TYR A 54 -4.67 3.74 13.08
CA TYR A 54 -6.10 3.94 13.24
C TYR A 54 -6.86 3.65 11.94
N ASP A 55 -6.43 4.25 10.82
CA ASP A 55 -7.06 4.08 9.51
C ASP A 55 -7.06 2.61 9.07
N HIS A 56 -5.93 1.93 9.22
CA HIS A 56 -5.86 0.50 8.92
C HIS A 56 -6.80 -0.31 9.82
N GLY A 57 -6.93 0.06 11.10
CA GLY A 57 -7.87 -0.60 12.00
C GLY A 57 -9.33 -0.42 11.55
N ARG A 58 -9.69 0.78 11.09
CA ARG A 58 -11.03 1.07 10.55
C ARG A 58 -11.28 0.30 9.25
N MET A 59 -10.26 0.17 8.40
CA MET A 59 -10.34 -0.65 7.18
C MET A 59 -10.51 -2.14 7.49
N VAL A 60 -9.82 -2.68 8.50
CA VAL A 60 -10.02 -4.08 8.94
C VAL A 60 -11.41 -4.27 9.55
N GLN A 61 -11.91 -3.27 10.28
CA GLN A 61 -13.26 -3.28 10.84
C GLN A 61 -14.34 -3.33 9.75
N GLU A 62 -14.15 -2.58 8.66
CA GLU A 62 -15.06 -2.54 7.51
C GLU A 62 -14.88 -3.77 6.60
N PHE A 63 -13.63 -4.23 6.44
CA PHE A 63 -13.25 -5.35 5.57
C PHE A 63 -12.32 -6.33 6.31
N PRO A 64 -12.88 -7.32 7.04
CA PRO A 64 -12.09 -8.24 7.87
C PRO A 64 -10.99 -9.01 7.11
N GLY A 65 -11.20 -9.30 5.82
CA GLY A 65 -10.21 -9.96 4.95
C GLY A 65 -8.93 -9.13 4.69
N LEU A 66 -8.87 -7.86 5.08
CA LEU A 66 -7.64 -7.07 5.03
C LEU A 66 -6.64 -7.43 6.14
N ARG A 67 -7.09 -8.06 7.24
CA ARG A 67 -6.24 -8.43 8.38
C ARG A 67 -5.04 -9.29 7.94
N GLU A 68 -5.29 -10.34 7.17
CA GLU A 68 -4.23 -11.24 6.70
C GLU A 68 -3.26 -10.54 5.74
N LYS A 69 -3.79 -9.68 4.86
CA LYS A 69 -2.98 -8.89 3.93
C LYS A 69 -2.08 -7.91 4.66
N TYR A 70 -2.59 -7.22 5.67
CA TYR A 70 -1.79 -6.31 6.50
C TYR A 70 -0.72 -7.06 7.30
N ASN A 71 -1.04 -8.23 7.85
CA ASN A 71 -0.05 -9.08 8.52
C ASN A 71 1.08 -9.51 7.57
N LEU A 72 0.76 -9.92 6.35
CA LEU A 72 1.75 -10.31 5.34
C LEU A 72 2.67 -9.14 4.93
N LEU A 73 2.11 -7.94 4.82
CA LEU A 73 2.86 -6.72 4.48
C LEU A 73 3.61 -6.11 5.68
N GLY A 74 3.42 -6.63 6.89
CA GLY A 74 3.98 -6.08 8.13
C GLY A 74 3.37 -4.72 8.51
N TRP A 75 2.13 -4.45 8.10
CA TRP A 75 1.43 -3.21 8.42
C TRP A 75 0.71 -3.32 9.75
N GLU A 76 1.00 -2.40 10.66
CA GLU A 76 0.27 -2.32 11.93
C GLU A 76 -1.12 -1.74 11.71
N PHE A 77 -2.08 -2.29 12.46
CA PHE A 77 -3.44 -1.76 12.57
C PHE A 77 -3.90 -1.79 14.03
N GLN A 78 -4.93 -1.00 14.34
CA GLN A 78 -5.58 -1.01 15.63
C GLN A 78 -6.73 -2.02 15.62
N GLU A 79 -6.81 -2.86 16.65
CA GLU A 79 -7.97 -3.72 16.85
C GLU A 79 -9.07 -2.92 17.52
N PHE A 80 -10.21 -2.84 16.85
CA PHE A 80 -11.45 -2.37 17.42
C PHE A 80 -12.27 -3.60 17.77
N ASP A 81 -12.99 -3.55 18.89
CA ASP A 81 -13.91 -4.62 19.29
C ASP A 81 -15.08 -4.67 18.30
N THR A 82 -14.87 -5.34 17.16
CA THR A 82 -15.93 -5.79 16.27
C THR A 82 -16.15 -7.27 16.49
N VAL A 83 -17.40 -7.59 16.78
CA VAL A 83 -17.96 -8.93 16.89
C VAL A 83 -17.36 -9.81 15.81
N GLU A 84 -16.74 -10.92 16.22
CA GLU A 84 -16.10 -11.93 15.37
C GLU A 84 -16.91 -12.11 14.07
N SER A 85 -16.43 -11.49 13.01
CA SER A 85 -16.98 -11.71 11.68
C SER A 85 -16.50 -13.09 11.29
N GLU A 86 -17.43 -14.04 11.19
CA GLU A 86 -17.19 -15.39 10.72
C GLU A 86 -16.27 -15.37 9.48
N PRO A 87 -15.34 -16.32 9.36
CA PRO A 87 -14.38 -16.33 8.27
C PRO A 87 -15.13 -16.30 6.94
N ILE A 88 -14.95 -15.22 6.18
CA ILE A 88 -15.38 -15.17 4.79
C ILE A 88 -14.55 -16.24 4.09
N THR A 89 -15.16 -17.40 3.91
CA THR A 89 -14.60 -18.48 3.09
C THR A 89 -14.47 -17.90 1.69
N ASP A 90 -13.23 -17.77 1.21
CA ASP A 90 -12.96 -17.49 -0.21
C ASP A 90 -13.84 -18.41 -1.06
N PRO A 91 -14.54 -17.92 -2.10
CA PRO A 91 -15.22 -18.83 -3.03
C PRO A 91 -14.15 -19.80 -3.57
N PRO A 92 -14.42 -21.11 -3.55
CA PRO A 92 -13.40 -22.13 -3.83
C PRO A 92 -12.78 -21.89 -5.21
N ALA A 93 -11.45 -21.82 -5.24
CA ALA A 93 -10.71 -22.02 -6.48
C ALA A 93 -11.05 -23.41 -7.00
N GLU A 94 -11.71 -23.48 -8.16
CA GLU A 94 -11.95 -24.74 -8.86
C GLU A 94 -10.60 -25.43 -9.11
N PRO A 95 -10.45 -26.71 -8.71
CA PRO A 95 -9.28 -27.48 -9.06
C PRO A 95 -9.50 -28.17 -10.40
N GLU A 96 -8.73 -27.83 -11.43
CA GLU A 96 -8.51 -28.77 -12.53
C GLU A 96 -7.06 -29.29 -12.50
N PRO A 97 -6.88 -30.55 -12.08
CA PRO A 97 -5.77 -31.33 -12.60
C PRO A 97 -6.23 -32.73 -13.04
N ASN A 98 -6.04 -33.06 -14.31
CA ASN A 98 -5.74 -34.42 -14.78
C ASN A 98 -4.97 -34.37 -16.12
N THR A 99 -3.70 -34.77 -16.07
CA THR A 99 -2.80 -35.19 -17.17
C THR A 99 -3.26 -36.54 -17.79
N PRO A 100 -2.58 -37.27 -18.73
CA PRO A 100 -1.32 -37.05 -19.51
C PRO A 100 -1.30 -37.53 -21.02
N THR A 101 -0.27 -37.09 -21.76
CA THR A 101 0.52 -37.77 -22.84
C THR A 101 -0.04 -38.09 -24.25
N GLU A 102 0.70 -37.55 -25.22
CA GLU A 102 0.75 -37.66 -26.71
C GLU A 102 0.92 -39.10 -27.27
N PRO A 103 0.67 -39.33 -28.58
CA PRO A 103 1.83 -39.66 -29.42
C PRO A 103 1.83 -39.14 -30.88
N GLU A 104 3.02 -38.68 -31.28
CA GLU A 104 3.75 -38.90 -32.54
C GLU A 104 3.23 -38.40 -33.91
N LYS A 105 3.94 -37.36 -34.37
CA LYS A 105 4.69 -37.23 -35.65
C LYS A 105 3.95 -37.34 -37.00
N ARG A 106 4.01 -36.24 -37.76
CA ARG A 106 4.53 -36.26 -39.15
C ARG A 106 5.23 -34.93 -39.55
N LEU A 107 6.56 -35.01 -39.68
CA LEU A 107 7.51 -34.40 -40.65
C LEU A 107 6.87 -33.45 -41.71
N GLU A 108 7.35 -32.27 -42.14
CA GLU A 108 8.62 -31.51 -42.15
C GLU A 108 8.35 -30.03 -42.64
N PRO A 109 9.32 -29.08 -42.62
CA PRO A 109 9.18 -27.58 -42.73
C PRO A 109 9.53 -27.03 -44.14
N PRO A 110 9.99 -25.76 -44.42
CA PRO A 110 9.71 -24.38 -43.93
C PRO A 110 9.34 -23.38 -45.08
N GLN A 111 8.76 -22.20 -44.82
CA GLN A 111 9.08 -20.95 -45.56
C GLN A 111 8.50 -19.68 -44.91
N GLU A 112 9.40 -18.73 -44.61
CA GLU A 112 9.09 -17.32 -44.29
C GLU A 112 8.42 -16.61 -45.48
N PRO A 113 7.80 -15.44 -45.24
CA PRO A 113 8.36 -14.27 -45.92
C PRO A 113 8.74 -13.13 -44.97
N LYS A 114 9.87 -12.53 -45.33
CA LYS A 114 10.60 -11.47 -44.62
C LYS A 114 9.88 -10.13 -44.58
N SER A 115 10.13 -9.44 -43.47
CA SER A 115 10.34 -7.99 -43.25
C SER A 115 9.74 -6.95 -44.21
N ASN A 116 9.11 -5.92 -43.64
CA ASN A 116 9.74 -4.60 -43.47
C ASN A 116 8.76 -3.60 -42.85
N LYS A 117 9.03 -3.17 -41.62
CA LYS A 117 8.64 -1.82 -41.17
C LYS A 117 9.90 -1.12 -40.67
N PRO A 118 10.30 0.02 -41.26
CA PRO A 118 11.54 0.69 -40.92
C PRO A 118 11.48 1.31 -39.51
N LYS A 119 12.64 1.37 -38.86
CA LYS A 119 12.87 2.09 -37.59
C LYS A 119 12.68 3.60 -37.81
N PRO A 120 12.15 4.35 -36.83
CA PRO A 120 12.09 5.80 -36.91
C PRO A 120 13.51 6.39 -36.84
N ASP A 121 13.82 7.25 -37.80
CA ASP A 121 15.06 8.03 -37.88
C ASP A 121 14.96 9.26 -36.97
N LEU A 122 15.96 9.44 -36.09
CA LEU A 122 16.05 10.51 -35.10
C LEU A 122 16.94 11.68 -35.57
N SER A 123 17.26 11.77 -36.87
CA SER A 123 18.09 12.85 -37.42
C SER A 123 17.37 14.17 -37.67
N ALA A 124 16.08 14.29 -37.34
CA ALA A 124 15.31 15.52 -37.59
C ALA A 124 15.41 16.59 -36.47
N TRP A 125 16.25 16.39 -35.46
CA TRP A 125 16.39 17.28 -34.29
C TRP A 125 17.81 17.86 -34.11
N PHE A 126 18.57 18.03 -35.21
CA PHE A 126 19.80 18.82 -35.25
C PHE A 126 19.81 19.78 -36.43
#